data_AF-A0A2N2TWE1-F1
#
_entry.id   AF-A0A2N2TWE1-F1
#
_cell.length_a   1.000
_cell.length_b   1.000
_cell.length_c   1.000
_cell.angle_alpha   90.00
_cell.angle_beta   90.00
_cell.angle_gamma   90.00
#
_symmetry.space_group_name_H-M   'P 1'
#
loop_
_entity.id
_entity.type
_entity.pdbx_description
1 polymer ?
#
loop_
_entity_poly.entity_id
_entity_poly.type
_entity_poly.pdbx_seq_one_letter_code
_entity_poly.pdbx_strand_id
1 'polypeptide(L)'
;MPFSRRDFLAASLAACATPLFAQQSPALLPAANGRRVVVIGGGWGGLSAARRLRDLAPELEVVLIEKNAAFISLPLSNQWLDGRIDGALLTHDFAAAAKAYGYTFIRAEVSAIDRERRRIHTAGGSVDYDWLVLAAGIRHDYAAWLGDDARAIAQVRERFFCAWTPGGELAALKAKLDAFNGGDLVMTLPPPPYRCQPAPYERALVIGRMIKRRGLRARLHVLDPGTLPQRFAEAFEDDYKDQIAHYSHAKVKALDPFGKTISTEFDDLRFDDAILMPPQQAGDLAWQAGLIGRDAEGRPSGWAAQDPLHLHVQGDERVFLVGDLIDRASLLFGHYPKSGHLASRLGAIAAHEIAARSRDKAPETLLPESSCFIYSKLEPAELTRIDTHYRLRGDGLIVQGTNQHHDPNPRGEDVAWAKGMFGEMLTYKP
;
A
#
# COMPACT_ATOMS: atom_id res chain seq x y z
N MET A 1 53.61 2.59 -40.38
CA MET A 1 53.20 3.33 -39.17
C MET A 1 52.27 2.43 -38.37
N PRO A 2 52.54 2.15 -37.08
CA PRO A 2 51.76 1.18 -36.32
C PRO A 2 50.46 1.81 -35.83
N PHE A 3 49.36 1.07 -35.97
CA PHE A 3 48.05 1.47 -35.46
C PHE A 3 48.09 1.60 -33.93
N SER A 4 47.58 2.73 -33.42
CA SER A 4 47.57 3.00 -31.98
C SER A 4 46.39 2.29 -31.30
N ARG A 5 46.64 1.77 -30.09
CA ARG A 5 45.65 1.09 -29.23
C ARG A 5 44.44 1.96 -28.83
N ARG A 6 44.37 3.23 -29.23
CA ARG A 6 43.27 4.15 -28.87
C ARG A 6 42.06 4.08 -29.81
N ASP A 7 42.22 3.60 -31.04
CA ASP A 7 41.11 3.53 -32.00
C ASP A 7 40.28 2.25 -31.86
N PHE A 8 40.78 1.24 -31.15
CA PHE A 8 40.06 -0.01 -30.89
C PHE A 8 39.08 0.08 -29.71
N LEU A 9 39.19 1.13 -28.89
CA LEU A 9 38.29 1.36 -27.74
C LEU A 9 37.05 2.21 -28.08
N ALA A 10 37.02 2.84 -29.27
CA ALA A 10 35.87 3.64 -29.71
C ALA A 10 34.77 2.79 -30.39
N ALA A 11 35.03 1.53 -30.72
CA ALA A 11 34.08 0.64 -31.39
C ALA A 11 33.38 -0.37 -30.45
N SER A 12 33.61 -0.30 -29.13
CA SER A 12 33.10 -1.30 -28.17
C SER A 12 32.00 -0.78 -27.22
N LEU A 13 31.60 0.49 -27.33
CA LEU A 13 30.61 1.11 -26.42
C LEU A 13 29.19 1.24 -27.00
N ALA A 14 28.93 0.65 -28.16
CA ALA A 14 27.59 0.56 -28.76
C ALA A 14 26.98 -0.86 -28.65
N ALA A 15 27.39 -1.65 -27.66
CA ALA A 15 26.59 -2.79 -27.23
C ALA A 15 25.48 -2.27 -26.34
N CYS A 16 24.35 -1.92 -26.96
CA CYS A 16 23.08 -1.76 -26.28
C CYS A 16 22.94 -2.93 -25.29
N ALA A 17 22.99 -2.65 -23.99
CA ALA A 17 22.54 -3.57 -22.97
C ALA A 17 21.01 -3.66 -23.06
N THR A 18 20.51 -4.24 -24.15
CA THR A 18 19.20 -4.88 -24.10
C THR A 18 19.35 -6.00 -23.08
N PRO A 19 18.55 -6.02 -21.99
CA PRO A 19 18.62 -7.14 -21.07
C PRO A 19 18.36 -8.42 -21.86
N LEU A 20 19.30 -9.36 -21.80
CA LEU A 20 19.26 -10.67 -22.49
C LEU A 20 18.01 -11.52 -22.14
N PHE A 21 17.20 -11.07 -21.17
CA PHE A 21 15.92 -11.70 -20.80
C PHE A 21 14.72 -11.26 -21.66
N ALA A 22 14.89 -10.31 -22.58
CA ALA A 22 13.80 -9.88 -23.48
C ALA A 22 13.57 -10.84 -24.67
N GLN A 23 14.34 -11.92 -24.81
CA GLN A 23 14.11 -12.94 -25.83
C GLN A 23 12.99 -13.91 -25.39
N GLN A 24 11.79 -13.67 -25.96
CA GLN A 24 10.69 -14.61 -26.15
C GLN A 24 10.31 -15.48 -24.94
N SER A 25 9.87 -14.84 -23.84
CA SER A 25 9.00 -15.56 -22.90
C SER A 25 7.72 -16.01 -23.65
N PRO A 26 7.26 -17.26 -23.49
CA PRO A 26 6.02 -17.70 -24.12
C PRO A 26 4.84 -16.86 -23.61
N ALA A 27 3.82 -16.66 -24.44
CA ALA A 27 2.62 -15.96 -24.03
C ALA A 27 1.88 -16.78 -22.96
N LEU A 28 1.51 -16.13 -21.85
CA LEU A 28 0.76 -16.73 -20.74
C LEU A 28 -0.72 -16.94 -21.07
N LEU A 29 -1.25 -16.12 -21.98
CA LEU A 29 -2.63 -16.16 -22.44
C LEU A 29 -2.62 -16.25 -23.96
N PRO A 30 -3.68 -16.83 -24.57
CA PRO A 30 -3.89 -16.71 -26.00
C PRO A 30 -3.98 -15.24 -26.41
N ALA A 31 -3.87 -15.00 -27.73
CA ALA A 31 -4.16 -13.69 -28.29
C ALA A 31 -5.53 -13.20 -27.82
N ALA A 32 -5.59 -11.92 -27.47
CA ALA A 32 -6.80 -11.32 -26.92
C ALA A 32 -7.95 -11.36 -27.93
N ASN A 33 -9.16 -11.68 -27.46
CA ASN A 33 -10.38 -11.57 -28.27
C ASN A 33 -10.96 -10.16 -28.14
N GLY A 34 -10.20 -9.16 -28.60
CA GLY A 34 -10.49 -7.73 -28.41
C GLY A 34 -9.28 -6.99 -27.84
N ARG A 35 -9.51 -5.78 -27.32
CA ARG A 35 -8.47 -5.03 -26.60
C ARG A 35 -8.37 -5.49 -25.15
N ARG A 36 -7.16 -5.55 -24.63
CA ARG A 36 -6.87 -6.11 -23.30
C ARG A 36 -6.44 -5.03 -22.31
N VAL A 37 -7.05 -5.06 -21.12
CA VAL A 37 -6.62 -4.30 -19.96
C VAL A 37 -5.96 -5.27 -18.97
N VAL A 38 -4.70 -5.03 -18.64
CA VAL A 38 -4.00 -5.76 -17.58
C VAL A 38 -4.01 -4.92 -16.31
N VAL A 39 -4.46 -5.52 -15.21
CA VAL A 39 -4.44 -4.93 -13.87
C VAL A 39 -3.39 -5.68 -13.04
N ILE A 40 -2.41 -4.97 -12.48
CA ILE A 40 -1.36 -5.56 -11.65
C ILE A 40 -1.59 -5.18 -10.18
N GLY A 41 -1.78 -6.18 -9.34
CA GLY A 41 -2.02 -6.05 -7.91
C GLY A 41 -3.50 -6.21 -7.57
N GLY A 42 -3.83 -7.28 -6.83
CA GLY A 42 -5.17 -7.63 -6.35
C GLY A 42 -5.55 -6.94 -5.04
N GLY A 43 -5.08 -5.71 -4.82
CA GLY A 43 -5.51 -4.90 -3.69
C GLY A 43 -6.84 -4.18 -3.95
N TRP A 44 -7.22 -3.29 -3.02
CA TRP A 44 -8.44 -2.47 -3.11
C TRP A 44 -8.61 -1.76 -4.46
N GLY A 45 -7.54 -1.14 -4.97
CA GLY A 45 -7.57 -0.42 -6.25
C GLY A 45 -7.67 -1.35 -7.46
N GLY A 46 -6.89 -2.43 -7.50
CA GLY A 46 -6.92 -3.34 -8.65
C GLY A 46 -8.19 -4.16 -8.74
N LEU A 47 -8.72 -4.65 -7.62
CA LEU A 47 -10.01 -5.34 -7.59
C LEU A 47 -11.15 -4.44 -8.04
N SER A 48 -11.20 -3.21 -7.53
CA SER A 48 -12.18 -2.19 -7.95
C SER A 48 -12.07 -1.90 -9.45
N ALA A 49 -10.85 -1.67 -9.96
CA ALA A 49 -10.61 -1.43 -11.38
C ALA A 49 -11.09 -2.61 -12.25
N ALA A 50 -10.68 -3.84 -11.92
CA ALA A 50 -11.05 -5.03 -12.66
C ALA A 50 -12.57 -5.26 -12.68
N ARG A 51 -13.23 -5.14 -11.52
CA ARG A 51 -14.69 -5.22 -11.39
C ARG A 51 -15.38 -4.16 -12.24
N ARG A 52 -14.95 -2.90 -12.11
CA ARG A 52 -15.62 -1.76 -12.72
C ARG A 52 -15.43 -1.71 -14.23
N LEU A 53 -14.28 -2.15 -14.74
CA LEU A 53 -14.05 -2.34 -16.18
C LEU A 53 -15.05 -3.33 -16.78
N ARG A 54 -15.36 -4.43 -16.09
CA ARG A 54 -16.34 -5.42 -16.55
C ARG A 54 -17.77 -4.86 -16.58
N ASP A 55 -18.11 -3.92 -15.71
CA ASP A 55 -19.40 -3.21 -15.75
C ASP A 55 -19.48 -2.18 -16.88
N LEU A 56 -18.43 -1.36 -17.03
CA LEU A 56 -18.45 -0.20 -17.91
C LEU A 56 -18.10 -0.52 -19.36
N ALA A 57 -17.22 -1.50 -19.56
CA ALA A 57 -16.66 -1.89 -20.85
C ALA A 57 -16.59 -3.43 -20.98
N PRO A 58 -17.74 -4.13 -21.00
CA PRO A 58 -17.80 -5.59 -21.09
C PRO A 58 -17.16 -6.16 -22.36
N GLU A 59 -16.91 -5.34 -23.38
CA GLU A 59 -16.17 -5.67 -24.60
C GLU A 59 -14.66 -5.81 -24.42
N LEU A 60 -14.08 -5.28 -23.33
CA LEU A 60 -12.64 -5.38 -23.07
C LEU A 60 -12.30 -6.69 -22.35
N GLU A 61 -11.21 -7.32 -22.77
CA GLU A 61 -10.64 -8.42 -21.99
C GLU A 61 -9.93 -7.85 -20.76
N VAL A 62 -10.33 -8.27 -19.56
CA VAL A 62 -9.73 -7.80 -18.31
C VAL A 62 -8.95 -8.94 -17.67
N VAL A 63 -7.67 -8.70 -17.39
CA VAL A 63 -6.76 -9.66 -16.77
C VAL A 63 -6.18 -9.06 -15.48
N LEU A 64 -6.50 -9.65 -14.33
CA LEU A 64 -5.91 -9.30 -13.04
C LEU A 64 -4.75 -10.25 -12.73
N ILE A 65 -3.56 -9.71 -12.47
CA ILE A 65 -2.36 -10.45 -12.07
C ILE A 65 -2.02 -10.10 -10.62
N GLU A 66 -1.99 -11.10 -9.74
CA GLU A 66 -1.65 -10.96 -8.31
C GLU A 66 -0.88 -12.18 -7.82
N LYS A 67 0.11 -11.97 -6.95
CA LYS A 67 0.98 -13.05 -6.46
C LYS A 67 0.38 -13.84 -5.29
N ASN A 68 -0.41 -13.17 -4.46
CA ASN A 68 -1.05 -13.76 -3.29
C ASN A 68 -2.21 -14.68 -3.71
N ALA A 69 -2.44 -15.71 -2.89
CA ALA A 69 -3.51 -16.69 -3.15
C ALA A 69 -4.92 -16.12 -2.88
N ALA A 70 -5.02 -15.13 -2.02
CA ALA A 70 -6.27 -14.53 -1.58
C ALA A 70 -6.05 -13.05 -1.24
N PHE A 71 -7.11 -12.27 -1.34
CA PHE A 71 -7.15 -10.92 -0.82
C PHE A 71 -7.21 -10.98 0.71
N ILE A 72 -6.39 -10.16 1.38
CA ILE A 72 -6.42 -9.99 2.83
C ILE A 72 -6.60 -8.51 3.14
N SER A 73 -7.72 -8.17 3.79
CA SER A 73 -8.01 -6.81 4.24
C SER A 73 -7.15 -6.43 5.43
N LEU A 74 -6.30 -5.41 5.25
CA LEU A 74 -5.63 -4.74 6.37
C LEU A 74 -6.55 -3.79 7.15
N PRO A 75 -7.54 -3.11 6.54
CA PRO A 75 -8.64 -2.53 7.32
C PRO A 75 -9.29 -3.59 8.21
N LEU A 76 -9.62 -3.21 9.45
CA LEU A 76 -10.07 -4.08 10.55
C LEU A 76 -9.02 -5.09 11.10
N SER A 77 -7.83 -5.20 10.51
CA SER A 77 -6.81 -6.17 10.99
C SER A 77 -6.39 -5.96 12.44
N ASN A 78 -6.35 -4.72 12.94
CA ASN A 78 -6.08 -4.44 14.35
C ASN A 78 -7.17 -5.03 15.27
N GLN A 79 -8.43 -5.05 14.85
CA GLN A 79 -9.50 -5.69 15.62
C GLN A 79 -9.36 -7.22 15.63
N TRP A 80 -8.88 -7.79 14.53
CA TRP A 80 -8.58 -9.21 14.46
C TRP A 80 -7.39 -9.60 15.35
N LEU A 81 -6.35 -8.76 15.40
CA LEU A 81 -5.22 -8.94 16.34
C LEU A 81 -5.73 -8.97 17.80
N ASP A 82 -6.69 -8.10 18.13
CA ASP A 82 -7.36 -7.99 19.44
C ASP A 82 -8.48 -9.02 19.68
N GLY A 83 -8.75 -9.92 18.72
CA GLY A 83 -9.81 -10.93 18.83
C GLY A 83 -11.24 -10.40 18.83
N ARG A 84 -11.47 -9.15 18.41
CA ARG A 84 -12.81 -8.53 18.30
C ARG A 84 -13.59 -8.96 17.06
N ILE A 85 -12.90 -9.45 16.03
CA ILE A 85 -13.52 -9.96 14.80
C ILE A 85 -12.90 -11.29 14.37
N ASP A 86 -13.64 -12.05 13.57
CA ASP A 86 -13.14 -13.28 12.92
C ASP A 86 -12.24 -12.94 11.72
N GLY A 87 -11.14 -13.68 11.56
CA GLY A 87 -10.22 -13.54 10.43
C GLY A 87 -10.84 -13.95 9.09
N ALA A 88 -11.89 -14.77 9.11
CA ALA A 88 -12.69 -15.10 7.92
C ALA A 88 -13.32 -13.87 7.27
N LEU A 89 -13.57 -12.79 8.04
CA LEU A 89 -14.06 -11.52 7.50
C LEU A 89 -13.03 -10.80 6.62
N LEU A 90 -11.73 -11.06 6.83
CA LEU A 90 -10.66 -10.32 6.15
C LEU A 90 -10.17 -11.00 4.87
N THR A 91 -10.45 -12.30 4.70
CA THR A 91 -9.84 -13.12 3.65
C THR A 91 -10.84 -13.47 2.57
N HIS A 92 -10.52 -13.17 1.31
CA HIS A 92 -11.43 -13.38 0.18
C HIS A 92 -10.73 -14.02 -1.01
N ASP A 93 -11.42 -14.92 -1.70
CA ASP A 93 -10.90 -15.63 -2.86
C ASP A 93 -10.96 -14.79 -4.14
N PHE A 94 -9.80 -14.58 -4.76
CA PHE A 94 -9.68 -13.90 -6.05
C PHE A 94 -10.38 -14.66 -7.18
N ALA A 95 -10.30 -15.99 -7.20
CA ALA A 95 -10.89 -16.80 -8.25
C ALA A 95 -12.43 -16.74 -8.23
N ALA A 96 -13.02 -16.74 -7.03
CA ALA A 96 -14.46 -16.52 -6.86
C ALA A 96 -14.90 -15.16 -7.42
N ALA A 97 -14.18 -14.08 -7.09
CA ALA A 97 -14.47 -12.74 -7.62
C ALA A 97 -14.32 -12.67 -9.14
N ALA A 98 -13.24 -13.21 -9.68
CA ALA A 98 -12.97 -13.28 -11.12
C ALA A 98 -14.09 -14.01 -11.87
N LYS A 99 -14.49 -15.18 -11.37
CA LYS A 99 -15.59 -15.97 -11.93
C LYS A 99 -16.92 -15.23 -11.91
N ALA A 100 -17.24 -14.57 -10.79
CA ALA A 100 -18.53 -13.88 -10.64
C ALA A 100 -18.64 -12.64 -11.52
N TYR A 101 -17.54 -11.93 -11.75
CA TYR A 101 -17.53 -10.66 -12.50
C TYR A 101 -17.02 -10.78 -13.94
N GLY A 102 -16.53 -11.96 -14.34
CA GLY A 102 -16.16 -12.25 -15.72
C GLY A 102 -14.85 -11.61 -16.17
N TYR A 103 -13.85 -11.53 -15.29
CA TYR A 103 -12.47 -11.20 -15.65
C TYR A 103 -11.55 -12.41 -15.43
N THR A 104 -10.38 -12.41 -16.06
CA THR A 104 -9.37 -13.46 -15.89
C THR A 104 -8.50 -13.13 -14.69
N PHE A 105 -8.34 -14.05 -13.74
CA PHE A 105 -7.36 -13.95 -12.67
C PHE A 105 -6.17 -14.87 -12.95
N ILE A 106 -4.96 -14.31 -12.89
CA ILE A 106 -3.70 -15.05 -12.98
C ILE A 106 -2.96 -14.88 -11.68
N ARG A 107 -2.74 -16.00 -10.97
CA ARG A 107 -1.86 -16.02 -9.81
C ARG A 107 -0.40 -16.07 -10.28
N ALA A 108 0.25 -14.92 -10.34
CA ALA A 108 1.66 -14.81 -10.72
C ALA A 108 2.30 -13.57 -10.10
N GLU A 109 3.61 -13.66 -9.84
CA GLU A 109 4.42 -12.49 -9.54
C GLU A 109 4.93 -11.86 -10.84
N VAL A 110 4.66 -10.57 -11.00
CA VAL A 110 5.19 -9.77 -12.11
C VAL A 110 6.65 -9.44 -11.80
N SER A 111 7.53 -9.72 -12.76
CA SER A 111 8.97 -9.46 -12.65
C SER A 111 9.42 -8.21 -13.40
N ALA A 112 8.70 -7.79 -14.45
CA ALA A 112 8.99 -6.58 -15.20
C ALA A 112 7.78 -6.08 -15.99
N ILE A 113 7.81 -4.78 -16.32
CA ILE A 113 6.84 -4.09 -17.18
C ILE A 113 7.62 -3.47 -18.35
N ASP A 114 7.48 -4.03 -19.55
CA ASP A 114 8.01 -3.43 -20.79
C ASP A 114 6.94 -2.51 -21.36
N ARG A 115 7.05 -1.20 -21.05
CA ARG A 115 6.08 -0.18 -21.48
C ARG A 115 6.15 0.11 -22.98
N GLU A 116 7.32 -0.01 -23.59
CA GLU A 116 7.50 0.24 -25.02
C GLU A 116 6.80 -0.83 -25.85
N ARG A 117 6.96 -2.10 -25.47
CA ARG A 117 6.30 -3.23 -26.13
C ARG A 117 4.89 -3.49 -25.61
N ARG A 118 4.48 -2.80 -24.54
CA ARG A 118 3.19 -2.98 -23.83
C ARG A 118 3.01 -4.43 -23.37
N ARG A 119 3.99 -4.92 -22.61
CA ARG A 119 4.10 -6.32 -22.19
C ARG A 119 4.46 -6.44 -20.72
N ILE A 120 3.76 -7.33 -20.02
CA ILE A 120 4.04 -7.72 -18.65
C ILE A 120 4.79 -9.03 -18.64
N HIS A 121 5.84 -9.13 -17.83
CA HIS A 121 6.65 -10.33 -17.67
C HIS A 121 6.42 -10.97 -16.31
N THR A 122 6.36 -12.30 -16.30
CA THR A 122 6.31 -13.14 -15.10
C THR A 122 7.25 -14.32 -15.29
N ALA A 123 7.46 -15.11 -14.24
CA ALA A 123 8.20 -16.38 -14.36
C ALA A 123 7.52 -17.40 -15.30
N GLY A 124 6.20 -17.33 -15.47
CA GLY A 124 5.44 -18.26 -16.31
C GLY A 124 5.30 -17.84 -17.78
N GLY A 125 5.75 -16.65 -18.16
CA GLY A 125 5.58 -16.10 -19.49
C GLY A 125 5.15 -14.63 -19.48
N SER A 126 4.67 -14.13 -20.62
CA SER A 126 4.30 -12.73 -20.79
C SER A 126 2.82 -12.50 -21.16
N VAL A 127 2.30 -11.32 -20.80
CA VAL A 127 0.94 -10.86 -21.15
C VAL A 127 1.02 -9.48 -21.79
N ASP A 128 0.55 -9.37 -23.04
CA ASP A 128 0.45 -8.08 -23.75
C ASP A 128 -0.78 -7.29 -23.29
N TYR A 129 -0.74 -5.96 -23.42
CA TYR A 129 -1.84 -5.09 -23.03
C TYR A 129 -2.05 -3.91 -23.98
N ASP A 130 -3.28 -3.40 -24.03
CA ASP A 130 -3.62 -2.11 -24.64
C ASP A 130 -3.67 -0.99 -23.60
N TRP A 131 -4.09 -1.35 -22.38
CA TRP A 131 -4.02 -0.52 -21.17
C TRP A 131 -3.51 -1.32 -19.97
N LEU A 132 -2.81 -0.62 -19.08
CA LEU A 132 -2.28 -1.14 -17.84
C LEU A 132 -2.84 -0.33 -16.67
N VAL A 133 -3.35 -1.00 -15.64
CA VAL A 133 -3.60 -0.42 -14.32
C VAL A 133 -2.58 -0.99 -13.34
N LEU A 134 -1.66 -0.16 -12.86
CA LEU A 134 -0.70 -0.52 -11.83
C LEU A 134 -1.28 -0.16 -10.45
N ALA A 135 -1.50 -1.17 -9.61
CA ALA A 135 -2.05 -1.08 -8.26
C ALA A 135 -1.14 -1.80 -7.24
N ALA A 136 0.18 -1.66 -7.40
CA ALA A 136 1.22 -2.38 -6.65
C ALA A 136 1.40 -1.97 -5.18
N GLY A 137 0.61 -1.02 -4.66
CA GLY A 137 0.66 -0.58 -3.26
C GLY A 137 2.01 0.03 -2.85
N ILE A 138 2.48 -0.31 -1.65
CA ILE A 138 3.69 0.26 -1.05
C ILE A 138 4.83 -0.75 -1.00
N ARG A 139 6.06 -0.24 -0.93
CA ARG A 139 7.22 -0.97 -0.42
C ARG A 139 7.71 -0.34 0.88
N HIS A 140 8.47 -1.12 1.63
CA HIS A 140 9.21 -0.69 2.81
C HIS A 140 10.61 -0.24 2.43
N ASP A 141 10.96 1.02 2.74
CA ASP A 141 12.29 1.58 2.55
C ASP A 141 13.16 1.30 3.78
N TYR A 142 13.64 0.06 3.90
CA TYR A 142 14.56 -0.33 4.97
C TYR A 142 15.95 0.33 4.83
N ALA A 143 16.31 0.79 3.63
CA ALA A 143 17.60 1.43 3.39
C ALA A 143 17.72 2.76 4.15
N ALA A 144 16.59 3.40 4.47
CA ALA A 144 16.54 4.58 5.33
C ALA A 144 17.17 4.37 6.73
N TRP A 145 17.27 3.12 7.21
CA TRP A 145 17.88 2.78 8.50
C TRP A 145 19.13 1.92 8.39
N LEU A 146 19.20 1.09 7.34
CA LEU A 146 20.19 0.01 7.22
C LEU A 146 21.13 0.18 6.01
N GLY A 147 20.92 1.20 5.18
CA GLY A 147 21.57 1.31 3.88
C GLY A 147 21.34 0.04 3.03
N ASP A 148 22.40 -0.42 2.37
CA ASP A 148 22.35 -1.59 1.49
C ASP A 148 22.68 -2.93 2.20
N ASP A 149 22.69 -2.98 3.54
CA ASP A 149 22.96 -4.23 4.28
C ASP A 149 21.81 -5.23 4.13
N ALA A 150 21.91 -6.07 3.09
CA ALA A 150 20.93 -7.10 2.76
C ALA A 150 20.69 -8.09 3.92
N ARG A 151 21.71 -8.37 4.73
CA ARG A 151 21.60 -9.32 5.85
C ARG A 151 20.78 -8.70 6.99
N ALA A 152 21.05 -7.43 7.31
CA ALA A 152 20.27 -6.69 8.30
C ALA A 152 18.81 -6.50 7.84
N ILE A 153 18.58 -6.18 6.57
CA ILE A 153 17.23 -6.02 6.00
C ILE A 153 16.46 -7.35 6.09
N ALA A 154 17.09 -8.48 5.74
CA ALA A 154 16.48 -9.79 5.84
C ALA A 154 16.12 -10.13 7.31
N GLN A 155 17.01 -9.83 8.26
CA GLN A 155 16.75 -10.01 9.69
C GLN A 155 15.51 -9.23 10.15
N VAL A 156 15.37 -7.96 9.74
CA VAL A 156 14.20 -7.15 10.09
C VAL A 156 12.91 -7.72 9.49
N ARG A 157 12.94 -8.11 8.20
CA ARG A 157 11.78 -8.71 7.53
C ARG A 157 11.35 -10.03 8.17
N GLU A 158 12.28 -10.83 8.65
CA GLU A 158 11.97 -12.12 9.28
C GLU A 158 11.48 -11.96 10.73
N ARG A 159 12.11 -11.08 11.52
CA ARG A 159 11.92 -11.04 12.98
C ARG A 159 11.08 -9.88 13.48
N PHE A 160 11.14 -8.73 12.82
CA PHE A 160 10.62 -7.46 13.32
C PHE A 160 9.66 -6.79 12.31
N PHE A 161 9.01 -7.58 11.46
CA PHE A 161 8.07 -7.10 10.45
C PHE A 161 6.84 -6.39 11.07
N CYS A 162 6.25 -5.48 10.29
CA CYS A 162 5.11 -4.68 10.73
C CYS A 162 3.76 -5.12 10.15
N ALA A 163 3.67 -6.17 9.32
CA ALA A 163 2.41 -6.63 8.74
C ALA A 163 1.61 -5.52 8.03
N TRP A 164 2.30 -4.72 7.22
CA TRP A 164 1.71 -3.69 6.36
C TRP A 164 1.59 -4.09 4.91
N THR A 165 2.15 -5.25 4.55
CA THR A 165 1.91 -5.88 3.26
C THR A 165 0.94 -7.05 3.44
N PRO A 166 -0.11 -7.15 2.60
CA PRO A 166 -0.99 -8.31 2.62
C PRO A 166 -0.21 -9.61 2.36
N GLY A 167 -0.53 -10.68 3.08
CA GLY A 167 0.16 -11.96 2.99
C GLY A 167 0.30 -12.64 4.36
N GLY A 168 1.35 -13.45 4.52
CA GLY A 168 1.60 -14.20 5.76
C GLY A 168 2.00 -13.35 6.98
N GLU A 169 2.42 -12.10 6.78
CA GLU A 169 2.92 -11.24 7.86
C GLU A 169 1.86 -10.95 8.93
N LEU A 170 0.59 -10.76 8.54
CA LEU A 170 -0.47 -10.46 9.51
C LEU A 170 -0.72 -11.64 10.45
N ALA A 171 -0.76 -12.86 9.90
CA ALA A 171 -0.87 -14.08 10.71
C ALA A 171 0.35 -14.30 11.61
N ALA A 172 1.55 -14.05 11.08
CA ALA A 172 2.78 -14.13 11.86
C ALA A 172 2.82 -13.09 12.99
N LEU A 173 2.29 -11.88 12.76
CA LEU A 173 2.21 -10.83 13.78
C LEU A 173 1.24 -11.25 14.90
N LYS A 174 0.09 -11.83 14.54
CA LYS A 174 -0.84 -12.35 15.55
C LYS A 174 -0.19 -13.43 16.40
N ALA A 175 0.45 -14.42 15.79
CA ALA A 175 1.15 -15.48 16.51
C ALA A 175 2.25 -14.92 17.43
N LYS A 176 3.00 -13.92 16.97
CA LYS A 176 4.03 -13.22 17.76
C LYS A 176 3.42 -12.54 18.99
N LEU A 177 2.32 -11.81 18.83
CA LEU A 177 1.65 -11.13 19.94
C LEU A 177 1.01 -12.13 20.92
N ASP A 178 0.36 -13.19 20.42
CA ASP A 178 -0.24 -14.24 21.24
C ASP A 178 0.84 -14.95 22.09
N ALA A 179 2.02 -15.21 21.50
CA ALA A 179 3.17 -15.84 22.18
C ALA A 179 4.02 -14.88 23.04
N PHE A 180 3.76 -13.57 23.02
CA PHE A 180 4.54 -12.59 23.77
C PHE A 180 4.33 -12.72 25.29
N ASN A 181 5.42 -12.81 26.05
CA ASN A 181 5.38 -13.18 27.48
C ASN A 181 5.91 -12.10 28.45
N GLY A 182 6.43 -10.97 27.94
CA GLY A 182 7.07 -9.96 28.79
C GLY A 182 8.21 -9.25 28.08
N GLY A 183 8.71 -8.18 28.69
CA GLY A 183 9.86 -7.41 28.21
C GLY A 183 9.49 -6.14 27.45
N ASP A 184 10.52 -5.51 26.89
CA ASP A 184 10.39 -4.25 26.15
C ASP A 184 10.11 -4.53 24.67
N LEU A 185 8.90 -4.19 24.24
CA LEU A 185 8.47 -4.26 22.85
C LEU A 185 8.57 -2.86 22.23
N VAL A 186 9.35 -2.69 21.17
CA VAL A 186 9.41 -1.41 20.44
C VAL A 186 8.53 -1.44 19.20
N MET A 187 7.75 -0.39 18.98
CA MET A 187 7.04 -0.17 17.72
C MET A 187 7.43 1.20 17.15
N THR A 188 7.94 1.22 15.92
CA THR A 188 8.23 2.49 15.23
C THR A 188 7.03 2.91 14.39
N LEU A 189 6.85 4.21 14.20
CA LEU A 189 5.97 4.77 13.18
C LEU A 189 6.83 5.33 12.04
N PRO A 190 6.39 5.23 10.77
CA PRO A 190 7.11 5.86 9.68
C PRO A 190 6.82 7.38 9.62
N PRO A 191 7.70 8.15 8.96
CA PRO A 191 7.36 9.52 8.58
C PRO A 191 6.27 9.54 7.49
N PRO A 192 5.40 10.58 7.45
CA PRO A 192 4.44 10.77 6.37
C PRO A 192 5.13 11.06 5.02
N PRO A 193 4.50 10.70 3.89
CA PRO A 193 3.23 9.97 3.78
C PRO A 193 3.40 8.44 3.95
N TYR A 194 2.41 7.78 4.56
CA TYR A 194 2.36 6.33 4.69
C TYR A 194 0.91 5.82 4.71
N ARG A 195 0.74 4.52 4.49
CA ARG A 195 -0.53 3.79 4.50
C ARG A 195 -1.23 3.92 5.84
N CYS A 196 -2.49 4.36 5.80
CA CYS A 196 -3.42 4.44 6.93
C CYS A 196 -2.79 5.09 8.18
N GLN A 197 -2.62 6.40 8.14
CA GLN A 197 -2.00 7.19 9.22
C GLN A 197 -2.47 6.88 10.66
N PRO A 198 -3.76 6.63 10.95
CA PRO A 198 -4.18 6.31 12.32
C PRO A 198 -3.87 4.87 12.77
N ALA A 199 -3.61 3.94 11.84
CA ALA A 199 -3.51 2.51 12.14
C ALA A 199 -2.40 2.12 13.14
N PRO A 200 -1.21 2.76 13.16
CA PRO A 200 -0.21 2.46 14.19
C PRO A 200 -0.67 2.80 15.60
N TYR A 201 -1.41 3.90 15.78
CA TYR A 201 -1.93 4.28 17.10
C TYR A 201 -3.01 3.32 17.56
N GLU A 202 -3.94 2.94 16.68
CA GLU A 202 -4.92 1.88 16.98
C GLU A 202 -4.23 0.56 17.36
N ARG A 203 -3.13 0.22 16.67
CA ARG A 203 -2.34 -0.97 16.99
C ARG A 203 -1.67 -0.86 18.36
N ALA A 204 -1.15 0.32 18.72
CA ALA A 204 -0.59 0.56 20.04
C ALA A 204 -1.64 0.31 21.12
N LEU A 205 -2.88 0.79 20.93
CA LEU A 205 -3.98 0.53 21.87
C LEU A 205 -4.28 -0.96 22.00
N VAL A 206 -4.34 -1.70 20.88
CA VAL A 206 -4.55 -3.15 20.89
C VAL A 206 -3.47 -3.88 21.67
N ILE A 207 -2.20 -3.50 21.47
CA ILE A 207 -1.07 -4.10 22.20
C ILE A 207 -1.11 -3.70 23.68
N GLY A 208 -1.39 -2.43 24.01
CA GLY A 208 -1.52 -1.98 25.40
C GLY A 208 -2.63 -2.70 26.15
N ARG A 209 -3.79 -2.87 25.50
CA ARG A 209 -4.91 -3.68 26.02
C ARG A 209 -4.50 -5.14 26.24
N MET A 210 -3.79 -5.74 25.29
CA MET A 210 -3.28 -7.10 25.42
C MET A 210 -2.35 -7.25 26.62
N ILE A 211 -1.36 -6.35 26.77
CA ILE A 211 -0.42 -6.35 27.90
C ILE A 211 -1.18 -6.22 29.22
N LYS A 212 -2.11 -5.26 29.32
CA LYS A 212 -2.92 -5.00 30.53
C LYS A 212 -3.78 -6.19 30.90
N ARG A 213 -4.55 -6.74 29.95
CA ARG A 213 -5.48 -7.87 30.19
C ARG A 213 -4.77 -9.16 30.59
N ARG A 214 -3.58 -9.42 30.04
CA ARG A 214 -2.77 -10.60 30.38
C ARG A 214 -1.91 -10.40 31.62
N GLY A 215 -1.86 -9.20 32.20
CA GLY A 215 -1.02 -8.88 33.34
C GLY A 215 0.48 -9.08 33.08
N LEU A 216 0.92 -8.86 31.84
CA LEU A 216 2.32 -9.09 31.45
C LEU A 216 3.23 -8.04 32.08
N ARG A 217 4.42 -8.46 32.51
CA ARG A 217 5.53 -7.56 32.83
C ARG A 217 6.18 -7.09 31.54
N ALA A 218 5.51 -6.18 30.84
CA ALA A 218 5.95 -5.67 29.54
C ALA A 218 5.62 -4.20 29.39
N ARG A 219 6.37 -3.54 28.50
CA ARG A 219 6.09 -2.18 28.07
C ARG A 219 6.22 -2.07 26.55
N LEU A 220 5.26 -1.38 25.93
CA LEU A 220 5.32 -0.98 24.53
C LEU A 220 5.95 0.41 24.44
N HIS A 221 7.04 0.53 23.71
CA HIS A 221 7.70 1.80 23.40
C HIS A 221 7.33 2.21 21.97
N VAL A 222 6.54 3.27 21.82
CA VAL A 222 6.09 3.80 20.53
C VAL A 222 7.00 4.94 20.12
N LEU A 223 7.84 4.71 19.10
CA LEU A 223 8.74 5.71 18.55
C LEU A 223 8.06 6.42 17.37
N ASP A 224 7.61 7.64 17.61
CA ASP A 224 6.84 8.45 16.67
C ASP A 224 7.65 9.63 16.15
N PRO A 225 7.93 9.74 14.83
CA PRO A 225 8.64 10.91 14.29
C PRO A 225 7.83 12.21 14.38
N GLY A 226 6.51 12.12 14.62
CA GLY A 226 5.61 13.24 14.85
C GLY A 226 5.24 13.40 16.32
N THR A 227 3.97 13.73 16.57
CA THR A 227 3.41 13.87 17.93
C THR A 227 2.17 13.01 18.07
N LEU A 228 1.90 12.57 19.30
CA LEU A 228 0.68 11.84 19.62
C LEU A 228 -0.56 12.66 19.21
N PRO A 229 -1.42 12.16 18.30
CA PRO A 229 -2.63 12.89 17.93
C PRO A 229 -3.57 13.00 19.14
N GLN A 230 -4.11 14.19 19.39
CA GLN A 230 -4.93 14.49 20.57
C GLN A 230 -6.05 13.46 20.83
N ARG A 231 -6.66 12.91 19.77
CA ARG A 231 -7.72 11.89 19.87
C ARG A 231 -7.29 10.59 20.56
N PHE A 232 -5.99 10.29 20.62
CA PHE A 232 -5.45 9.11 21.29
C PHE A 232 -4.86 9.44 22.67
N ALA A 233 -4.72 10.73 23.03
CA ALA A 233 -4.04 11.15 24.24
C ALA A 233 -4.68 10.55 25.50
N GLU A 234 -6.01 10.64 25.63
CA GLU A 234 -6.74 10.08 26.76
C GLU A 234 -6.52 8.57 26.92
N ALA A 235 -6.59 7.79 25.84
CA ALA A 235 -6.36 6.35 25.90
C ALA A 235 -4.91 6.01 26.33
N PHE A 236 -3.94 6.79 25.88
CA PHE A 236 -2.54 6.56 26.22
C PHE A 236 -2.23 6.98 27.67
N GLU A 237 -2.80 8.08 28.15
CA GLU A 237 -2.52 8.65 29.47
C GLU A 237 -3.36 8.02 30.59
N ASP A 238 -4.62 7.69 30.32
CA ASP A 238 -5.56 7.22 31.34
C ASP A 238 -5.72 5.70 31.31
N ASP A 239 -5.91 5.11 30.11
CA ASP A 239 -6.22 3.69 30.00
C ASP A 239 -4.96 2.80 30.02
N TYR A 240 -3.86 3.27 29.41
CA TYR A 240 -2.68 2.42 29.12
C TYR A 240 -1.32 3.02 29.50
N LYS A 241 -1.24 4.05 30.36
CA LYS A 241 0.04 4.70 30.74
C LYS A 241 1.12 3.78 31.29
N ASP A 242 0.70 2.70 31.96
CA ASP A 242 1.61 1.73 32.56
C ASP A 242 2.08 0.68 31.53
N GLN A 243 1.37 0.55 30.40
CA GLN A 243 1.67 -0.40 29.33
C GLN A 243 2.33 0.24 28.12
N ILE A 244 2.08 1.53 27.85
CA ILE A 244 2.55 2.24 26.66
C ILE A 244 3.39 3.45 27.07
N ALA A 245 4.60 3.54 26.54
CA ALA A 245 5.39 4.77 26.51
C ALA A 245 5.41 5.32 25.08
N HIS A 246 4.88 6.53 24.87
CA HIS A 246 4.98 7.23 23.60
C HIS A 246 6.15 8.22 23.63
N TYR A 247 6.95 8.21 22.57
CA TYR A 247 8.05 9.12 22.37
C TYR A 247 7.77 9.95 21.11
N SER A 248 7.43 11.22 21.31
CA SER A 248 7.24 12.18 20.22
C SER A 248 8.59 12.64 19.66
N HIS A 249 8.61 13.01 18.38
CA HIS A 249 9.80 13.42 17.64
C HIS A 249 10.93 12.37 17.66
N ALA A 250 10.57 11.10 17.83
CA ALA A 250 11.46 9.95 17.90
C ALA A 250 11.81 9.41 16.52
N LYS A 251 12.43 10.25 15.69
CA LYS A 251 12.88 9.80 14.37
C LYS A 251 14.04 8.81 14.50
N VAL A 252 13.84 7.60 13.96
CA VAL A 252 14.89 6.58 13.88
C VAL A 252 15.96 7.00 12.88
N LYS A 253 17.22 6.99 13.32
CA LYS A 253 18.42 7.29 12.50
C LYS A 253 19.14 6.03 12.04
N ALA A 254 19.24 5.04 12.92
CA ALA A 254 19.93 3.79 12.65
C ALA A 254 19.29 2.64 13.44
N LEU A 255 19.48 1.43 12.95
CA LEU A 255 18.98 0.21 13.56
C LEU A 255 20.07 -0.86 13.51
N ASP A 256 20.39 -1.45 14.65
CA ASP A 256 21.13 -2.72 14.73
C ASP A 256 20.14 -3.84 15.07
N PRO A 257 19.68 -4.64 14.08
CA PRO A 257 18.72 -5.70 14.32
C PRO A 257 19.34 -6.94 14.99
N PHE A 258 20.68 -7.05 15.05
CA PHE A 258 21.35 -8.16 15.73
C PHE A 258 21.60 -7.82 17.20
N GLY A 259 22.11 -6.62 17.47
CA GLY A 259 22.26 -6.07 18.81
C GLY A 259 20.96 -5.53 19.42
N LYS A 260 19.84 -5.58 18.68
CA LYS A 260 18.50 -5.11 19.08
C LYS A 260 18.52 -3.70 19.67
N THR A 261 19.13 -2.78 18.94
CA THR A 261 19.27 -1.38 19.37
C THR A 261 18.76 -0.45 18.27
N ILE A 262 17.97 0.56 18.65
CA ILE A 262 17.48 1.62 17.77
C ILE A 262 18.07 2.94 18.22
N SER A 263 18.78 3.62 17.31
CA SER A 263 19.27 4.97 17.55
C SER A 263 18.27 5.99 17.03
N THR A 264 17.88 6.93 17.89
CA THR A 264 16.92 8.00 17.57
C THR A 264 17.60 9.37 17.52
N GLU A 265 16.81 10.45 17.43
CA GLU A 265 17.34 11.81 17.51
C GLU A 265 17.92 12.18 18.87
N PHE A 266 17.49 11.50 19.94
CA PHE A 266 17.82 11.87 21.32
C PHE A 266 18.48 10.77 22.14
N ASP A 267 18.23 9.49 21.83
CA ASP A 267 18.77 8.38 22.63
C ASP A 267 18.86 7.07 21.83
N ASP A 268 19.60 6.11 22.38
CA ASP A 268 19.68 4.73 21.94
C ASP A 268 18.77 3.85 22.82
N LEU A 269 17.85 3.13 22.19
CA LEU A 269 16.93 2.23 22.88
C LEU A 269 17.25 0.77 22.56
N ARG A 270 17.42 -0.04 23.60
CA ARG A 270 17.44 -1.51 23.48
C ARG A 270 16.04 -2.08 23.56
N PHE A 271 15.82 -3.23 22.91
CA PHE A 271 14.54 -3.91 22.92
C PHE A 271 14.67 -5.44 23.00
N ASP A 272 13.68 -6.10 23.58
CA ASP A 272 13.58 -7.56 23.57
C ASP A 272 12.98 -8.04 22.25
N ASP A 273 11.96 -7.32 21.76
CA ASP A 273 11.33 -7.56 20.48
C ASP A 273 10.82 -6.26 19.84
N ALA A 274 10.48 -6.29 18.54
CA ALA A 274 10.03 -5.09 17.83
C ALA A 274 9.00 -5.35 16.72
N ILE A 275 8.25 -4.30 16.41
CA ILE A 275 7.35 -4.14 15.25
C ILE A 275 7.84 -2.88 14.50
N LEU A 276 8.68 -3.08 13.49
CA LEU A 276 9.39 -1.98 12.83
C LEU A 276 8.66 -1.56 11.55
N MET A 277 8.13 -0.33 11.55
CA MET A 277 7.46 0.31 10.42
C MET A 277 8.40 1.31 9.74
N PRO A 278 9.14 0.90 8.70
CA PRO A 278 10.04 1.80 7.97
C PRO A 278 9.27 2.81 7.12
N PRO A 279 9.94 3.90 6.69
CA PRO A 279 9.40 4.78 5.67
C PRO A 279 8.86 3.99 4.47
N GLN A 280 7.79 4.50 3.87
CA GLN A 280 7.14 3.84 2.75
C GLN A 280 7.39 4.58 1.44
N GLN A 281 7.36 3.82 0.35
CA GLN A 281 7.47 4.31 -1.03
C GLN A 281 6.49 3.54 -1.92
N ALA A 282 6.35 3.95 -3.18
CA ALA A 282 5.64 3.16 -4.19
C ALA A 282 6.24 1.76 -4.34
N GLY A 283 5.39 0.76 -4.56
CA GLY A 283 5.81 -0.63 -4.75
C GLY A 283 6.87 -0.80 -5.85
N ASP A 284 7.68 -1.85 -5.74
CA ASP A 284 8.91 -2.02 -6.54
C ASP A 284 8.69 -1.97 -8.06
N LEU A 285 7.54 -2.43 -8.55
CA LEU A 285 7.20 -2.36 -9.98
C LEU A 285 7.16 -0.92 -10.52
N ALA A 286 6.77 0.06 -9.71
CA ALA A 286 6.79 1.46 -10.13
C ALA A 286 8.23 1.97 -10.33
N TRP A 287 9.17 1.54 -9.48
CA TRP A 287 10.58 1.85 -9.61
C TRP A 287 11.19 1.19 -10.84
N GLN A 288 10.93 -0.12 -11.02
CA GLN A 288 11.44 -0.90 -12.14
C GLN A 288 10.93 -0.39 -13.50
N ALA A 289 9.68 0.09 -13.54
CA ALA A 289 9.07 0.63 -14.76
C ALA A 289 9.42 2.11 -15.04
N GLY A 290 10.28 2.73 -14.22
CA GLY A 290 10.68 4.13 -14.38
C GLY A 290 9.53 5.13 -14.17
N LEU A 291 8.60 4.81 -13.28
CA LEU A 291 7.37 5.59 -13.06
C LEU A 291 7.46 6.55 -11.86
N ILE A 292 8.60 6.58 -11.16
CA ILE A 292 8.77 7.38 -9.96
C ILE A 292 8.91 8.86 -10.31
N GLY A 293 8.13 9.68 -9.62
CA GLY A 293 8.16 11.13 -9.72
C GLY A 293 9.45 11.73 -9.22
N ARG A 294 9.55 13.04 -9.39
CA ARG A 294 10.70 13.82 -8.93
C ARG A 294 10.24 14.96 -8.04
N ASP A 295 11.02 15.24 -7.00
CA ASP A 295 10.84 16.41 -6.16
C ASP A 295 11.34 17.69 -6.86
N ALA A 296 11.24 18.83 -6.16
CA ALA A 296 11.65 20.13 -6.69
C ALA A 296 13.16 20.20 -6.99
N GLU A 297 13.96 19.36 -6.32
CA GLU A 297 15.41 19.24 -6.51
C GLU A 297 15.79 18.18 -7.57
N GLY A 298 14.80 17.56 -8.22
CA GLY A 298 14.98 16.55 -9.26
C GLY A 298 15.30 15.14 -8.74
N ARG A 299 15.29 14.92 -7.43
CA ARG A 299 15.52 13.61 -6.80
C ARG A 299 14.24 12.78 -6.86
N PRO A 300 14.32 11.43 -6.83
CA PRO A 300 13.12 10.58 -6.78
C PRO A 300 12.22 10.97 -5.60
N SER A 301 10.94 11.25 -5.87
CA SER A 301 9.95 11.58 -4.83
C SER A 301 9.62 10.39 -3.92
N GLY A 302 9.93 9.18 -4.39
CA GLY A 302 9.58 7.93 -3.73
C GLY A 302 8.22 7.37 -4.14
N TRP A 303 7.44 8.11 -4.93
CA TRP A 303 6.07 7.77 -5.33
C TRP A 303 5.90 7.84 -6.86
N ALA A 304 4.91 7.15 -7.40
CA ALA A 304 4.73 7.04 -8.85
C ALA A 304 3.97 8.27 -9.41
N ALA A 305 4.55 8.96 -10.38
CA ALA A 305 4.03 10.20 -10.93
C ALA A 305 2.86 9.98 -11.88
N GLN A 306 1.66 10.23 -11.36
CA GLN A 306 0.41 10.21 -12.09
C GLN A 306 -0.04 11.62 -12.49
N ASP A 307 -0.85 11.72 -13.54
CA ASP A 307 -1.71 12.88 -13.75
C ASP A 307 -2.72 13.00 -12.58
N PRO A 308 -2.79 14.15 -11.89
CA PRO A 308 -3.64 14.29 -10.70
C PRO A 308 -5.14 14.13 -10.95
N LEU A 309 -5.62 14.35 -12.17
CA LEU A 309 -7.03 14.28 -12.55
C LEU A 309 -7.35 12.96 -13.24
N HIS A 310 -6.47 12.51 -14.13
CA HIS A 310 -6.73 11.38 -15.02
C HIS A 310 -6.00 10.09 -14.62
N LEU A 311 -5.15 10.14 -13.60
CA LEU A 311 -4.41 9.00 -13.02
C LEU A 311 -3.44 8.26 -13.96
N HIS A 312 -3.38 8.62 -15.24
CA HIS A 312 -2.41 8.04 -16.16
C HIS A 312 -1.02 8.65 -15.99
N VAL A 313 0.00 7.93 -16.45
CA VAL A 313 1.38 8.43 -16.47
C VAL A 313 1.46 9.62 -17.43
N GLN A 314 2.22 10.66 -17.07
CA GLN A 314 2.44 11.77 -17.98
C GLN A 314 3.15 11.30 -19.26
N GLY A 315 2.58 11.65 -20.42
CA GLY A 315 3.07 11.22 -21.73
C GLY A 315 2.74 9.77 -22.11
N ASP A 316 2.00 9.04 -21.28
CA ASP A 316 1.55 7.68 -21.57
C ASP A 316 0.15 7.41 -21.00
N GLU A 317 -0.87 7.76 -21.80
CA GLU A 317 -2.29 7.62 -21.44
C GLU A 317 -2.77 6.16 -21.42
N ARG A 318 -1.87 5.19 -21.60
CA ARG A 318 -2.19 3.75 -21.55
C ARG A 318 -1.88 3.13 -20.19
N VAL A 319 -1.10 3.80 -19.35
CA VAL A 319 -0.67 3.29 -18.04
C VAL A 319 -1.30 4.15 -16.95
N PHE A 320 -2.17 3.54 -16.14
CA PHE A 320 -2.86 4.15 -15.02
C PHE A 320 -2.24 3.72 -13.69
N LEU A 321 -2.11 4.68 -12.77
CA LEU A 321 -1.51 4.49 -11.45
C LEU A 321 -2.58 4.69 -10.39
N VAL A 322 -2.81 3.69 -9.53
CA VAL A 322 -3.89 3.75 -8.54
C VAL A 322 -3.46 3.25 -7.15
N GLY A 323 -4.18 3.73 -6.14
CA GLY A 323 -3.97 3.34 -4.74
C GLY A 323 -2.72 3.97 -4.14
N ASP A 324 -2.12 3.29 -3.18
CA ASP A 324 -1.10 3.90 -2.31
C ASP A 324 0.19 4.29 -3.03
N LEU A 325 0.46 3.77 -4.23
CA LEU A 325 1.71 4.06 -4.96
C LEU A 325 1.76 5.46 -5.57
N ILE A 326 0.63 6.15 -5.69
CA ILE A 326 0.57 7.43 -6.38
C ILE A 326 1.29 8.54 -5.60
N ASP A 327 1.86 9.46 -6.36
CA ASP A 327 2.49 10.68 -5.88
C ASP A 327 1.44 11.75 -5.51
N ARG A 328 1.88 12.99 -5.31
CA ARG A 328 1.07 14.13 -4.91
C ARG A 328 -0.11 14.33 -5.87
N ALA A 329 -1.30 14.47 -5.30
CA ALA A 329 -2.54 14.76 -6.01
C ALA A 329 -2.84 16.26 -6.09
N SER A 330 -2.24 17.08 -5.22
CA SER A 330 -2.47 18.53 -5.25
C SER A 330 -1.29 19.30 -4.67
N LEU A 331 -1.09 20.51 -5.18
CA LEU A 331 -0.17 21.47 -4.57
C LEU A 331 -0.67 21.98 -3.21
N LEU A 332 -1.97 21.89 -2.94
CA LEU A 332 -2.59 22.45 -1.72
C LEU A 332 -2.47 21.52 -0.51
N PHE A 333 -2.62 20.21 -0.70
CA PHE A 333 -2.60 19.23 0.40
C PHE A 333 -1.58 18.09 0.19
N GLY A 334 -0.87 18.06 -0.93
CA GLY A 334 0.10 17.03 -1.22
C GLY A 334 -0.56 15.73 -1.68
N HIS A 335 -0.45 14.68 -0.88
CA HIS A 335 -0.93 13.34 -1.21
C HIS A 335 -2.36 13.12 -0.75
N TYR A 336 -3.12 12.33 -1.52
CA TYR A 336 -4.30 11.71 -0.94
C TYR A 336 -3.92 10.78 0.23
N PRO A 337 -4.82 10.60 1.23
CA PRO A 337 -4.60 9.62 2.29
C PRO A 337 -4.50 8.22 1.68
N LYS A 338 -3.43 7.50 2.00
CA LYS A 338 -3.16 6.16 1.47
C LYS A 338 -4.02 5.12 2.20
N SER A 339 -5.29 5.00 1.79
CA SER A 339 -6.34 4.18 2.42
C SER A 339 -6.97 3.19 1.45
N GLY A 340 -7.54 2.10 1.98
CA GLY A 340 -8.26 1.11 1.17
C GLY A 340 -9.47 1.69 0.42
N HIS A 341 -10.24 2.58 1.08
CA HIS A 341 -11.39 3.24 0.45
C HIS A 341 -10.96 4.09 -0.74
N LEU A 342 -9.95 4.96 -0.53
CA LEU A 342 -9.46 5.82 -1.57
C LEU A 342 -8.84 5.02 -2.72
N ALA A 343 -8.07 3.97 -2.40
CA ALA A 343 -7.52 3.08 -3.42
C ALA A 343 -8.62 2.44 -4.28
N SER A 344 -9.71 1.97 -3.68
CA SER A 344 -10.87 1.44 -4.42
C SER A 344 -11.50 2.50 -5.33
N ARG A 345 -11.72 3.72 -4.84
CA ARG A 345 -12.29 4.82 -5.64
C ARG A 345 -11.36 5.22 -6.80
N LEU A 346 -10.04 5.29 -6.59
CA LEU A 346 -9.07 5.52 -7.66
C LEU A 346 -9.07 4.40 -8.72
N GLY A 347 -9.20 3.15 -8.30
CA GLY A 347 -9.36 2.01 -9.22
C GLY A 347 -10.60 2.14 -10.10
N ALA A 348 -11.74 2.55 -9.52
CA ALA A 348 -12.96 2.80 -10.26
C ALA A 348 -12.81 3.98 -11.24
N ILE A 349 -12.12 5.05 -10.86
CA ILE A 349 -11.85 6.20 -11.75
C ILE A 349 -10.99 5.77 -12.95
N ALA A 350 -9.92 5.00 -12.72
CA ALA A 350 -9.12 4.45 -13.82
C ALA A 350 -9.94 3.57 -14.77
N ALA A 351 -10.90 2.79 -14.24
CA ALA A 351 -11.82 2.01 -15.07
C ALA A 351 -12.75 2.90 -15.93
N HIS A 352 -13.25 4.02 -15.37
CA HIS A 352 -14.05 5.00 -16.12
C HIS A 352 -13.24 5.67 -17.24
N GLU A 353 -12.00 6.07 -16.95
CA GLU A 353 -11.05 6.62 -17.91
C GLU A 353 -10.81 5.66 -19.08
N ILE A 354 -10.42 4.42 -18.78
CA ILE A 354 -10.14 3.39 -19.79
C ILE A 354 -11.40 3.07 -20.60
N ALA A 355 -12.57 2.94 -19.96
CA ALA A 355 -13.82 2.65 -20.66
C ALA A 355 -14.17 3.76 -21.67
N ALA A 356 -14.06 5.03 -21.28
CA ALA A 356 -14.31 6.16 -22.17
C ALA A 356 -13.32 6.19 -23.34
N ARG A 357 -12.01 6.10 -23.04
CA ARG A 357 -10.94 6.12 -24.05
C ARG A 357 -10.99 4.93 -24.99
N SER A 358 -11.44 3.76 -24.52
CA SER A 358 -11.63 2.61 -25.39
C SER A 358 -12.71 2.89 -26.46
N ARG A 359 -13.67 3.76 -26.18
CA ARG A 359 -14.73 4.12 -27.14
C ARG A 359 -14.43 5.44 -27.85
N ASP A 360 -13.17 5.89 -27.83
CA ASP A 360 -12.71 7.15 -28.39
C ASP A 360 -13.51 8.37 -27.87
N LYS A 361 -13.95 8.31 -26.61
CA LYS A 361 -14.64 9.40 -25.91
C LYS A 361 -13.72 10.07 -24.90
N ALA A 362 -13.92 11.36 -24.72
CA ALA A 362 -13.30 12.08 -23.61
C ALA A 362 -13.81 11.53 -22.27
N PRO A 363 -12.92 11.22 -21.31
CA PRO A 363 -13.32 10.78 -19.98
C PRO A 363 -13.93 11.93 -19.20
N GLU A 364 -14.87 11.62 -18.30
CA GLU A 364 -15.35 12.56 -17.31
C GLU A 364 -14.29 12.76 -16.22
N THR A 365 -14.07 14.00 -15.79
CA THR A 365 -13.20 14.28 -14.65
C THR A 365 -13.90 13.88 -13.35
N LEU A 366 -13.47 12.76 -12.78
CA LEU A 366 -13.98 12.26 -11.51
C LEU A 366 -12.96 12.48 -10.39
N LEU A 367 -13.43 12.80 -9.19
CA LEU A 367 -12.59 12.90 -7.99
C LEU A 367 -12.97 11.79 -7.00
N PRO A 368 -12.00 11.24 -6.26
CA PRO A 368 -12.28 10.19 -5.29
C PRO A 368 -12.98 10.77 -4.05
N GLU A 369 -13.30 9.89 -3.12
CA GLU A 369 -13.72 10.19 -1.75
C GLU A 369 -13.10 9.14 -0.82
N SER A 370 -13.06 9.41 0.48
CA SER A 370 -12.55 8.44 1.45
C SER A 370 -13.29 8.55 2.77
N SER A 371 -13.68 7.41 3.34
CA SER A 371 -14.06 7.28 4.74
C SER A 371 -13.01 6.47 5.49
N CYS A 372 -12.64 6.92 6.68
CA CYS A 372 -11.72 6.22 7.58
C CYS A 372 -12.35 6.11 8.96
N PHE A 373 -12.40 4.89 9.50
CA PHE A 373 -12.95 4.57 10.80
C PHE A 373 -11.81 4.30 11.77
N ILE A 374 -11.81 4.97 12.92
CA ILE A 374 -10.69 4.99 13.86
C ILE A 374 -11.22 4.77 15.27
N TYR A 375 -10.77 3.72 15.95
CA TYR A 375 -11.02 3.54 17.38
C TYR A 375 -9.99 4.34 18.19
N SER A 376 -10.43 5.46 18.76
CA SER A 376 -9.61 6.30 19.65
C SER A 376 -9.52 5.73 21.07
N LYS A 377 -10.54 4.98 21.50
CA LYS A 377 -10.57 4.23 22.77
C LYS A 377 -11.17 2.85 22.55
N LEU A 378 -10.74 1.88 23.35
CA LEU A 378 -11.21 0.48 23.26
C LEU A 378 -12.18 0.09 24.37
N GLU A 379 -12.12 0.74 25.54
CA GLU A 379 -12.92 0.41 26.73
C GLU A 379 -13.24 1.66 27.59
N PRO A 380 -14.49 2.20 27.57
CA PRO A 380 -15.52 1.93 26.58
C PRO A 380 -15.03 2.29 25.17
N ALA A 381 -15.59 1.63 24.16
CA ALA A 381 -15.16 1.85 22.80
C ALA A 381 -15.64 3.20 22.29
N GLU A 382 -14.75 3.97 21.66
CA GLU A 382 -15.08 5.23 21.00
C GLU A 382 -14.51 5.24 19.58
N LEU A 383 -15.33 5.67 18.64
CA LEU A 383 -15.02 5.67 17.22
C LEU A 383 -15.06 7.08 16.66
N THR A 384 -14.10 7.42 15.80
CA THR A 384 -14.22 8.59 14.93
C THR A 384 -14.26 8.11 13.47
N ARG A 385 -15.27 8.55 12.72
CA ARG A 385 -15.28 8.48 11.26
C ARG A 385 -14.78 9.79 10.68
N ILE A 386 -13.80 9.71 9.78
CA ILE A 386 -13.27 10.84 9.02
C ILE A 386 -13.66 10.65 7.56
N ASP A 387 -14.50 11.55 7.05
CA ASP A 387 -14.93 11.58 5.66
C ASP A 387 -14.20 12.70 4.92
N THR A 388 -13.47 12.35 3.87
CA THR A 388 -12.75 13.29 3.02
C THR A 388 -13.39 13.34 1.64
N HIS A 389 -13.69 14.56 1.20
CA HIS A 389 -14.23 14.86 -0.12
C HIS A 389 -13.31 15.82 -0.86
N TYR A 390 -13.40 15.82 -2.19
CA TYR A 390 -12.56 16.65 -3.04
C TYR A 390 -13.39 17.37 -4.09
N ARG A 391 -12.94 18.57 -4.46
CA ARG A 391 -13.55 19.36 -5.53
C ARG A 391 -12.48 20.12 -6.29
N LEU A 392 -12.79 20.49 -7.53
CA LEU A 392 -11.96 21.41 -8.30
C LEU A 392 -12.20 22.85 -7.83
N ARG A 393 -11.12 23.60 -7.67
CA ARG A 393 -11.15 25.06 -7.61
C ARG A 393 -11.16 25.63 -9.03
N GLY A 394 -11.58 26.88 -9.19
CA GLY A 394 -11.71 27.51 -10.52
C GLY A 394 -10.42 27.59 -11.34
N ASP A 395 -9.26 27.36 -10.73
CA ASP A 395 -7.95 27.28 -11.39
C ASP A 395 -7.49 25.83 -11.67
N GLY A 396 -8.37 24.85 -11.50
CA GLY A 396 -8.09 23.44 -11.77
C GLY A 396 -7.40 22.68 -10.63
N LEU A 397 -7.02 23.34 -9.53
CA LEU A 397 -6.44 22.63 -8.38
C LEU A 397 -7.49 21.85 -7.60
N ILE A 398 -7.11 20.64 -7.18
CA ILE A 398 -7.93 19.81 -6.30
C ILE A 398 -7.84 20.36 -4.88
N VAL A 399 -8.99 20.64 -4.28
CA VAL A 399 -9.14 21.09 -2.89
C VAL A 399 -9.70 19.93 -2.07
N GLN A 400 -9.14 19.71 -0.88
CA GLN A 400 -9.58 18.72 0.09
C GLN A 400 -10.50 19.37 1.13
N GLY A 401 -11.62 18.71 1.43
CA GLY A 401 -12.47 18.99 2.58
C GLY A 401 -12.62 17.75 3.45
N THR A 402 -12.74 17.93 4.77
CA THR A 402 -12.85 16.82 5.73
C THR A 402 -13.96 17.09 6.74
N ASN A 403 -14.78 16.07 6.98
CA ASN A 403 -15.78 16.04 8.05
C ASN A 403 -15.39 14.94 9.05
N GLN A 404 -15.58 15.21 10.34
CA GLN A 404 -15.32 14.22 11.40
C GLN A 404 -16.60 13.99 12.19
N HIS A 405 -16.90 12.71 12.41
CA HIS A 405 -18.06 12.26 13.19
C HIS A 405 -17.55 11.40 14.33
N HIS A 406 -17.70 11.89 15.56
CA HIS A 406 -17.35 11.15 16.77
C HIS A 406 -18.58 10.37 17.26
N ASP A 407 -18.39 9.07 17.51
CA ASP A 407 -19.40 8.17 18.08
C ASP A 407 -18.86 7.57 19.39
N PRO A 408 -19.40 7.99 20.56
CA PRO A 408 -18.99 7.47 21.85
C PRO A 408 -19.59 6.08 22.16
N ASN A 409 -20.43 5.53 21.27
CA ASN A 409 -21.02 4.21 21.43
C ASN A 409 -21.17 3.50 20.06
N PRO A 410 -20.05 3.11 19.42
CA PRO A 410 -20.06 2.50 18.10
C PRO A 410 -20.75 1.13 18.11
N ARG A 411 -21.51 0.86 17.04
CA ARG A 411 -22.33 -0.36 16.85
C ARG A 411 -21.85 -1.23 15.68
N GLY A 412 -20.59 -1.07 15.25
CA GLY A 412 -19.98 -1.83 14.17
C GLY A 412 -20.15 -1.18 12.79
N GLU A 413 -20.26 0.14 12.74
CA GLU A 413 -20.35 0.93 11.50
C GLU A 413 -19.14 0.71 10.58
N ASP A 414 -17.96 0.48 11.15
CA ASP A 414 -16.71 0.16 10.47
C ASP A 414 -16.73 -1.25 9.84
N VAL A 415 -17.29 -2.24 10.55
CA VAL A 415 -17.53 -3.58 10.03
C VAL A 415 -18.55 -3.54 8.90
N ALA A 416 -19.65 -2.80 9.10
CA ALA A 416 -20.67 -2.61 8.07
C ALA A 416 -20.09 -1.92 6.82
N TRP A 417 -19.25 -0.90 7.00
CA TRP A 417 -18.51 -0.26 5.90
C TRP A 417 -17.62 -1.26 5.18
N ALA A 418 -16.80 -2.04 5.89
CA ALA A 418 -15.89 -3.00 5.27
C ALA A 418 -16.65 -4.06 4.46
N LYS A 419 -17.73 -4.62 5.02
CA LYS A 419 -18.64 -5.55 4.34
C LYS A 419 -19.22 -4.95 3.05
N GLY A 420 -19.68 -3.70 3.12
CA GLY A 420 -20.19 -2.97 1.95
C GLY A 420 -19.12 -2.84 0.86
N MET A 421 -17.92 -2.40 1.24
CA MET A 421 -16.80 -2.30 0.30
C MET A 421 -16.40 -3.65 -0.28
N PHE A 422 -16.38 -4.73 0.50
CA PHE A 422 -16.12 -6.06 -0.01
C PHE A 422 -17.18 -6.45 -1.04
N GLY A 423 -18.46 -6.15 -0.80
CA GLY A 423 -19.53 -6.42 -1.78
C GLY A 423 -19.41 -5.64 -3.09
N GLU A 424 -18.74 -4.47 -3.09
CA GLU A 424 -18.49 -3.70 -4.31
C GLU A 424 -17.46 -4.36 -5.23
N MET A 425 -16.42 -4.99 -4.68
CA MET A 425 -15.24 -5.45 -5.45
C MET A 425 -14.99 -6.97 -5.41
N LEU A 426 -15.64 -7.69 -4.49
CA LEU A 426 -15.50 -9.12 -4.22
C LEU A 426 -16.89 -9.76 -4.09
N THR A 427 -16.97 -11.09 -4.14
CA THR A 427 -18.24 -11.84 -4.03
C THR A 427 -18.83 -11.92 -2.62
N TYR A 428 -18.58 -10.91 -1.79
CA TYR A 428 -19.06 -10.89 -0.42
C TYR A 428 -20.57 -10.64 -0.37
N LYS A 429 -21.31 -11.58 0.23
CA LYS A 429 -22.74 -11.41 0.56
C LYS A 429 -22.85 -11.22 2.08
N PRO A 430 -23.45 -10.11 2.55
CA PRO A 430 -23.39 -9.68 3.95
C PRO A 430 -24.05 -10.59 4.98
#